data_AF-A0A7J7FDL2-F1
#
_entry.id   AF-A0A7J7FDL2-F1
#
_cell.length_a   1.000
_cell.length_b   1.000
_cell.length_c   1.000
_cell.angle_alpha   90.00
_cell.angle_beta   90.00
_cell.angle_gamma   90.00
#
_symmetry.space_group_name_H-M   'P 1'
#
loop_
_entity.id
_entity.type
_entity.pdbx_description
1 polymer ?
#
loop_
_entity_poly.entity_id
_entity_poly.type
_entity_poly.pdbx_seq_one_letter_code
_entity_poly.pdbx_strand_id
1 'polypeptide(L)'
;MNTEIQGNFLSGEIRWASEISLHSQPCMVSVLSYNDKEGRKSCGGFLVLDIIMLTMAHCNGRRISVTLGAHNIRKMENSQQLQNKAQLNWAVKTISLPWSQDWVRPGQVCSVAGWGRLASGKKGNHTPGGGSRSTK
;
A
#
# COMPACT_ATOMS: atom_id res chain seq x y z
N MET A 1 10.36 2.06 1.18
CA MET A 1 10.59 2.64 2.51
C MET A 1 10.19 1.59 3.55
N ASN A 2 10.39 1.80 4.85
CA ASN A 2 10.04 0.79 5.86
C ASN A 2 8.82 1.19 6.68
N THR A 3 8.63 2.49 6.87
CA THR A 3 7.47 3.09 7.50
C THR A 3 6.37 3.30 6.47
N GLU A 4 5.13 3.16 6.88
CA GLU A 4 3.96 3.43 6.06
C GLU A 4 3.90 4.92 5.70
N ILE A 5 3.65 5.19 4.43
CA ILE A 5 3.49 6.54 3.90
C ILE A 5 2.10 6.69 3.28
N GLN A 6 1.60 7.92 3.29
CA GLN A 6 0.42 8.31 2.52
C GLN A 6 0.81 9.46 1.59
N GLY A 7 0.21 9.48 0.40
CA GLY A 7 0.42 10.53 -0.58
C GLY A 7 -0.80 10.78 -1.45
N ASN A 8 -0.78 11.90 -2.17
CA ASN A 8 -1.78 12.18 -3.20
C ASN A 8 -1.27 11.75 -4.56
N PHE A 9 -2.06 10.93 -5.22
CA PHE A 9 -1.90 10.54 -6.60
C PHE A 9 -2.79 11.40 -7.49
N LEU A 10 -2.22 11.94 -8.56
CA LEU A 10 -2.93 12.71 -9.57
C LEU A 10 -2.29 12.45 -10.93
N SER A 11 -3.11 12.06 -11.91
CA SER A 11 -2.71 11.94 -13.32
C SER A 11 -1.43 11.11 -13.55
N GLY A 12 -1.31 9.97 -12.88
CA GLY A 12 -0.18 9.04 -13.07
C GLY A 12 1.01 9.27 -12.14
N GLU A 13 1.03 10.35 -11.36
CA GLU A 13 2.16 10.71 -10.49
C GLU A 13 1.73 10.92 -9.04
N ILE A 14 2.63 10.61 -8.11
CA ILE A 14 2.51 11.01 -6.70
C ILE A 14 2.94 12.48 -6.59
N ARG A 15 2.04 13.35 -6.16
CA ARG A 15 2.27 14.81 -6.01
C ARG A 15 2.94 15.16 -4.70
N TRP A 16 2.58 14.45 -3.63
CA TRP A 16 3.22 14.55 -2.33
C TRP A 16 3.09 13.22 -1.63
N ALA A 17 4.00 12.94 -0.71
CA ALA A 17 3.88 11.84 0.23
C ALA A 17 4.62 12.18 1.52
N SER A 18 4.08 11.70 2.63
CA SER A 18 4.68 11.82 3.95
C SER A 18 4.51 10.51 4.69
N GLU A 19 5.38 10.26 5.67
CA GLU A 19 5.09 9.29 6.72
C GLU A 19 3.75 9.66 7.37
N ILE A 20 2.92 8.65 7.57
CA ILE A 20 1.60 8.81 8.15
C ILE A 20 1.66 8.62 9.66
N SER A 21 0.71 9.21 10.39
CA SER A 21 0.53 8.87 11.80
C SER A 21 0.20 7.39 11.97
N LEU A 22 0.68 6.83 13.07
CA LEU A 22 0.56 5.43 13.42
C LEU A 22 -0.87 4.90 13.18
N HIS A 23 -0.98 3.82 12.39
CA HIS A 23 -2.22 3.09 12.11
C HIS A 23 -3.38 3.90 11.51
N SER A 24 -3.08 5.01 10.83
CA SER A 24 -4.09 5.81 10.13
C SER A 24 -4.60 5.17 8.82
N GLN A 25 -3.96 4.10 8.34
CA GLN A 25 -4.41 3.29 7.20
C GLN A 25 -4.59 1.81 7.61
N PRO A 26 -5.60 1.51 8.44
CA PRO A 26 -5.74 0.20 9.07
C PRO A 26 -6.11 -0.95 8.10
N CYS A 27 -6.40 -0.65 6.83
CA CYS A 27 -6.70 -1.66 5.83
C CYS A 27 -5.48 -2.14 5.02
N MET A 28 -4.31 -1.52 5.20
CA MET A 28 -3.13 -1.86 4.45
C MET A 28 -2.56 -3.22 4.84
N VAL A 29 -2.18 -3.99 3.83
CA VAL A 29 -1.65 -5.34 3.96
C VAL A 29 -0.26 -5.39 3.34
N SER A 30 0.73 -5.86 4.09
CA SER A 30 2.05 -6.21 3.54
C SER A 30 2.06 -7.67 3.14
N VAL A 31 2.21 -7.93 1.85
CA VAL A 31 2.28 -9.27 1.28
C VAL A 31 3.72 -9.59 0.92
N LEU A 32 4.15 -10.76 1.33
CA LEU A 32 5.49 -11.22 1.13
C LEU A 32 5.52 -12.58 0.46
N SER A 33 5.84 -12.56 -0.83
CA SER A 33 5.94 -13.75 -1.64
C SER A 33 7.39 -14.24 -1.69
N TYR A 34 7.57 -15.55 -1.63
CA TYR A 34 8.84 -16.23 -1.80
C TYR A 34 8.75 -17.17 -3.01
N ASN A 35 9.69 -17.00 -3.92
CA ASN A 35 9.88 -17.85 -5.08
C ASN A 35 11.34 -18.29 -5.18
N ASP A 36 11.56 -19.56 -5.47
CA ASP A 36 12.92 -20.13 -5.50
C ASP A 36 13.78 -19.56 -6.64
N LYS A 37 13.15 -19.06 -7.71
CA LYS A 37 13.85 -18.48 -8.88
C LYS A 37 14.08 -16.97 -8.78
N GLU A 38 13.22 -16.26 -8.07
CA GLU A 38 13.15 -14.78 -8.08
C GLU A 38 13.43 -14.16 -6.71
N GLY A 39 13.59 -14.99 -5.67
CA GLY A 39 13.77 -14.54 -4.30
C GLY A 39 12.47 -14.03 -3.67
N ARG A 40 12.63 -13.12 -2.69
CA ARG A 40 11.56 -12.55 -1.88
C ARG A 40 11.00 -11.28 -2.55
N LYS A 41 9.71 -11.29 -2.90
CA LYS A 41 8.98 -10.12 -3.42
C LYS A 41 8.10 -9.53 -2.32
N SER A 42 8.15 -8.21 -2.17
CA SER A 42 7.27 -7.46 -1.27
C SER A 42 6.23 -6.71 -2.07
N CYS A 43 4.98 -6.85 -1.66
CA CYS A 43 3.82 -6.26 -2.28
C CYS A 43 2.92 -5.62 -1.22
N GLY A 44 2.06 -4.72 -1.68
CA GLY A 44 0.94 -4.20 -0.90
C GLY A 44 -0.38 -4.90 -1.24
N GLY A 45 -1.37 -4.66 -0.40
CA GLY A 45 -2.75 -5.07 -0.63
C GLY A 45 -3.68 -4.39 0.35
N PHE A 46 -4.96 -4.75 0.25
CA PHE A 46 -6.02 -4.21 1.10
C PHE A 46 -6.85 -5.35 1.68
N LEU A 47 -7.20 -5.25 2.96
CA LEU A 47 -8.14 -6.16 3.60
C LEU A 47 -9.56 -5.72 3.24
N VAL A 48 -10.34 -6.59 2.58
CA VAL A 48 -11.73 -6.28 2.20
C VAL A 48 -12.73 -6.97 3.13
N LEU A 49 -12.39 -8.17 3.59
CA LEU A 49 -13.09 -8.91 4.62
C LEU A 49 -12.07 -9.52 5.58
N ASP A 50 -12.53 -10.00 6.74
CA ASP A 50 -11.67 -10.60 7.76
C ASP A 50 -10.85 -11.83 7.28
N ILE A 51 -11.26 -12.43 6.16
CA ILE A 51 -10.57 -13.55 5.49
C ILE A 51 -10.23 -13.28 4.01
N ILE A 52 -10.59 -12.10 3.46
CA ILE A 52 -10.36 -11.78 2.04
C ILE A 52 -9.52 -10.52 1.90
N MET A 53 -8.40 -10.66 1.20
CA MET A 53 -7.51 -9.56 0.82
C MET A 53 -7.45 -9.40 -0.70
N LEU A 54 -7.33 -8.15 -1.15
CA LEU A 54 -7.03 -7.81 -2.53
C LEU A 54 -5.56 -7.44 -2.67
N THR A 55 -4.89 -8.01 -3.66
CA THR A 55 -3.50 -7.70 -4.00
C THR A 55 -3.30 -7.80 -5.52
N MET A 56 -2.13 -7.39 -6.01
CA MET A 56 -1.82 -7.48 -7.43
C MET A 56 -1.63 -8.94 -7.84
N ALA A 57 -2.16 -9.33 -9.01
CA ALA A 57 -2.09 -10.71 -9.49
C ALA A 57 -0.65 -11.25 -9.62
N HIS A 58 0.33 -10.37 -9.87
CA HIS A 58 1.74 -10.78 -9.97
C HIS A 58 2.42 -11.00 -8.60
N CYS A 59 1.74 -10.72 -7.49
CA CYS A 59 2.22 -10.96 -6.13
C CYS A 59 1.94 -12.40 -5.67
N ASN A 60 2.35 -13.37 -6.47
CA ASN A 60 2.19 -14.80 -6.20
C ASN A 60 3.54 -15.46 -5.87
N GLY A 61 3.53 -16.59 -5.19
CA GLY A 61 4.71 -17.44 -5.02
C GLY A 61 4.46 -18.72 -4.25
N ARG A 62 5.50 -19.54 -4.08
CA ARG A 62 5.42 -20.85 -3.39
C ARG A 62 5.01 -20.71 -1.92
N ARG A 63 5.50 -19.64 -1.28
CA ARG A 63 5.16 -19.30 0.10
C ARG A 63 4.77 -17.83 0.15
N ILE A 64 3.63 -17.55 0.77
CA ILE A 64 3.13 -16.19 0.99
C ILE A 64 3.04 -15.98 2.49
N SER A 65 3.57 -14.85 2.95
CA SER A 65 3.42 -14.36 4.32
C SER A 65 2.71 -13.02 4.28
N VAL A 66 1.74 -12.84 5.15
CA VAL A 66 0.90 -11.66 5.22
C VAL A 66 1.11 -10.99 6.56
N THR A 67 1.28 -9.68 6.57
CA THR A 67 1.37 -8.87 7.78
C THR A 67 0.31 -7.77 7.73
N LEU A 68 -0.53 -7.74 8.76
CA LEU A 68 -1.58 -6.74 8.98
C LEU A 68 -1.17 -5.84 10.16
N GLY A 69 -1.68 -4.61 10.20
CA GLY A 69 -1.52 -3.72 11.36
C GLY A 69 -0.08 -3.24 11.59
N ALA A 70 0.81 -3.37 10.60
CA ALA A 70 2.16 -2.84 10.67
C ALA A 70 2.17 -1.35 10.33
N HIS A 71 2.91 -0.55 11.09
CA HIS A 71 3.32 0.78 10.66
C HIS A 71 4.74 0.73 10.08
N ASN A 72 5.67 0.06 10.75
CA ASN A 72 7.00 -0.24 10.21
C ASN A 72 7.15 -1.75 9.93
N ILE A 73 7.23 -2.12 8.65
CA ILE A 73 7.30 -3.54 8.23
C ILE A 73 8.61 -4.26 8.58
N ARG A 74 9.61 -3.56 9.12
CA ARG A 74 10.86 -4.16 9.62
C ARG A 74 10.90 -4.30 11.15
N LYS A 75 10.05 -3.56 11.87
CA LYS A 75 9.98 -3.61 13.32
C LYS A 75 8.80 -4.49 13.74
N MET A 76 9.02 -5.36 14.71
CA MET A 76 7.92 -6.11 15.31
C MET A 76 7.12 -5.17 16.21
N GLU A 77 5.81 -5.11 15.98
CA GLU A 77 4.89 -4.23 16.70
C GLU A 77 3.74 -5.05 17.30
N ASN A 78 3.23 -4.66 18.46
CA ASN A 78 2.15 -5.39 19.14
C ASN A 78 0.83 -5.39 18.36
N SER A 79 0.64 -4.42 17.47
CA SER A 79 -0.52 -4.30 16.57
C SER A 79 -0.45 -5.26 15.38
N GLN A 80 0.70 -5.89 15.12
CA GLN A 80 0.88 -6.75 13.95
C GLN A 80 0.19 -8.10 14.10
N GLN A 81 -0.41 -8.54 13.01
CA GLN A 81 -0.99 -9.88 12.90
C GLN A 81 -0.36 -10.63 11.73
N LEU A 82 0.05 -11.87 11.98
CA LEU A 82 0.66 -12.78 11.02
C LEU A 82 -0.25 -13.99 10.73
N GLN A 83 -1.55 -13.85 10.98
CA GLN A 83 -2.54 -14.93 10.91
C GLN A 83 -3.33 -14.88 9.60
N ASN A 84 -3.92 -16.01 9.20
CA ASN A 84 -4.75 -16.12 7.99
C ASN A 84 -6.11 -15.42 8.14
N LYS A 85 -6.62 -15.31 9.38
CA LYS A 85 -7.85 -14.59 9.71
C LYS A 85 -7.51 -13.33 10.47
N ALA A 86 -7.95 -12.18 9.94
CA ALA A 86 -7.74 -10.89 10.57
C ALA A 86 -8.65 -10.73 11.80
N GLN A 87 -8.05 -10.30 12.91
CA GLN A 87 -8.77 -9.82 14.09
C GLN A 87 -8.98 -8.32 13.95
N LEU A 88 -10.19 -7.90 13.57
CA LEU A 88 -10.47 -6.48 13.34
C LEU A 88 -10.34 -5.69 14.64
N ASN A 89 -9.60 -4.59 14.58
CA ASN A 89 -9.37 -3.69 15.71
C ASN A 89 -9.00 -2.28 15.20
N TRP A 90 -8.45 -1.44 16.06
CA TRP A 90 -8.09 -0.07 15.69
C TRP A 90 -6.95 0.01 14.66
N ALA A 91 -6.05 -1.00 14.60
CA ALA A 91 -4.94 -1.08 13.67
C ALA A 91 -5.21 -1.97 12.44
N VAL A 92 -6.25 -2.79 12.47
CA VAL A 92 -6.64 -3.70 11.38
C VAL A 92 -8.12 -3.55 11.08
N LYS A 93 -8.45 -2.98 9.92
CA LYS A 93 -9.84 -2.77 9.46
C LYS A 93 -9.98 -3.17 8.01
N THR A 94 -11.22 -3.39 7.58
CA THR A 94 -11.55 -3.60 6.18
C THR A 94 -11.69 -2.28 5.42
N ILE A 95 -11.42 -2.30 4.12
CA ILE A 95 -11.85 -1.26 3.18
C ILE A 95 -13.15 -1.68 2.52
N SER A 96 -14.11 -0.75 2.43
CA SER A 96 -15.33 -0.95 1.66
C SER A 96 -15.02 -0.79 0.18
N LEU A 97 -15.43 -1.77 -0.64
CA LEU A 97 -15.36 -1.64 -2.08
C LEU A 97 -16.51 -0.76 -2.58
N PRO A 98 -16.24 0.16 -3.53
CA PRO A 98 -17.29 0.96 -4.13
C PRO A 98 -18.30 0.06 -4.84
N TRP A 99 -19.57 0.46 -4.81
CA TRP A 99 -20.58 -0.17 -5.65
C TRP A 99 -20.38 0.26 -7.11
N SER A 100 -20.86 -0.55 -8.05
CA SER A 100 -20.60 -0.43 -9.49
C SER A 100 -21.23 0.83 -10.09
N GLN A 101 -20.64 2.01 -9.82
CA GLN A 101 -20.96 3.31 -10.43
C GLN A 101 -20.04 4.48 -9.98
N ASP A 102 -19.12 4.27 -9.02
CA ASP A 102 -18.19 5.32 -8.57
C ASP A 102 -16.99 5.48 -9.51
N TRP A 103 -17.20 6.15 -10.63
CA TRP A 103 -16.11 6.48 -11.56
C TRP A 103 -15.21 7.58 -11.00
N VAL A 104 -13.90 7.34 -11.01
CA VAL A 104 -12.89 8.37 -10.74
C VAL A 104 -12.91 9.37 -11.89
N ARG A 105 -13.14 10.65 -11.59
CA ARG A 105 -13.19 11.71 -12.60
C ARG A 105 -11.77 12.07 -13.06
N PRO A 106 -11.57 12.48 -14.33
CA PRO A 106 -10.31 13.07 -14.76
C PRO A 106 -9.94 14.26 -13.87
N GLY A 107 -8.68 14.34 -13.43
CA GLY A 107 -8.21 15.38 -12.51
C GLY A 107 -8.59 15.16 -11.04
N GLN A 108 -9.33 14.10 -10.71
CA GLN A 108 -9.60 13.73 -9.31
C GLN A 108 -8.30 13.29 -8.63
N VAL A 109 -8.03 13.89 -7.48
CA VAL A 109 -6.91 13.51 -6.63
C VAL A 109 -7.31 12.30 -5.81
N CYS A 110 -6.49 11.25 -5.84
CA CYS A 110 -6.66 10.04 -5.04
C CYS A 110 -5.65 9.99 -3.90
N SER A 111 -6.02 9.40 -2.77
CA SER A 111 -5.05 9.04 -1.73
C SER A 111 -4.44 7.67 -2.03
N VAL A 112 -3.14 7.54 -1.84
CA VAL A 112 -2.41 6.26 -1.93
C VAL A 112 -1.61 6.04 -0.66
N ALA A 113 -1.51 4.80 -0.20
CA ALA A 113 -0.75 4.44 0.99
C ALA A 113 0.07 3.15 0.78
N GLY A 114 1.12 2.98 1.57
CA GLY A 114 1.90 1.75 1.64
C GLY A 114 3.37 1.97 2.00
N TRP A 115 4.22 0.98 1.72
CA TRP A 115 5.65 0.99 2.09
C TRP A 115 6.59 1.15 0.88
N GLY A 116 6.03 1.61 -0.26
CA GLY A 116 6.74 1.76 -1.52
C GLY A 116 7.96 2.69 -1.45
N ARG A 117 8.75 2.72 -2.54
CA ARG A 117 9.78 3.75 -2.71
C ARG A 117 9.10 5.01 -3.26
N LEU A 118 9.33 6.14 -2.63
CA LEU A 118 9.11 7.42 -3.29
C LEU A 118 10.16 7.59 -4.38
N ALA A 119 9.79 8.24 -5.48
CA ALA A 119 10.75 8.64 -6.49
C ALA A 119 11.86 9.46 -5.82
N SER A 120 13.12 9.10 -6.08
CA SER A 120 14.26 9.83 -5.54
C SER A 120 14.20 11.29 -6.00
N GLY A 121 14.06 12.24 -5.07
CA GLY A 121 14.53 13.61 -5.30
C GLY A 121 13.53 14.76 -5.43
N LYS A 122 12.34 14.73 -4.80
CA LYS A 122 11.63 15.99 -4.49
C LYS A 122 11.09 15.97 -3.06
N LYS A 123 11.94 16.35 -2.08
CA LYS A 123 11.43 17.16 -0.96
C LYS A 123 10.81 18.38 -1.64
N GLY A 124 9.51 18.62 -1.38
CA GLY A 124 8.73 19.58 -2.13
C GLY A 124 9.42 20.93 -2.21
N ASN A 125 9.88 21.30 -3.40
CA ASN A 125 9.94 22.68 -3.85
C ASN A 125 9.37 22.72 -5.26
N HIS A 126 8.44 23.66 -5.41
CA HIS A 126 7.50 23.83 -6.49
C HIS A 126 8.19 24.09 -7.84
N THR A 127 7.70 23.45 -8.90
CA THR A 127 7.70 23.97 -10.28
C THR A 127 6.75 23.10 -11.11
N PRO A 128 5.71 23.67 -11.74
CA PRO A 128 4.83 22.94 -12.63
C PRO A 128 5.48 22.88 -14.01
N GLY A 129 5.98 21.71 -14.41
CA GLY A 129 6.48 21.52 -15.77
C GLY A 129 7.26 20.22 -15.95
N GLY A 130 6.79 19.39 -16.87
CA GLY A 130 7.52 18.23 -17.39
C GLY A 130 6.91 16.89 -16.98
N GLY A 131 5.96 16.40 -17.78
CA GLY A 131 5.48 15.03 -17.69
C GLY A 131 6.59 14.06 -18.08
N SER A 132 6.83 13.06 -17.23
CA SER A 132 7.79 11.99 -17.54
C SER A 132 7.02 10.75 -18.00
N ARG A 133 7.12 10.47 -19.30
CA ARG A 133 6.55 9.31 -19.97
C ARG A 133 7.28 8.04 -19.49
N SER A 134 6.57 7.13 -18.83
CA SER A 134 7.10 5.80 -18.49
C SER A 134 7.25 5.00 -19.78
N THR A 135 8.49 4.76 -20.22
CA THR A 135 8.79 3.85 -21.32
C THR A 135 8.66 2.40 -20.83
N LYS A 136 8.00 1.60 -21.67
CA LYS A 136 7.91 0.13 -21.56
C LYS A 136 9.27 -0.53 -21.38
#